data_AF-A0A435A038-F1
#
_entry.id   AF-A0A435A038-F1
#
_cell.length_a   1.000
_cell.length_b   1.000
_cell.length_c   1.000
_cell.angle_alpha   90.00
_cell.angle_beta   90.00
_cell.angle_gamma   90.00
#
_symmetry.space_group_name_H-M   'P 1'
#
loop_
_entity.id
_entity.type
_entity.pdbx_description
1 polymer ?
#
loop_
_entity_poly.entity_id
_entity_poly.type
_entity_poly.pdbx_seq_one_letter_code
_entity_poly.pdbx_strand_id
1 'polypeptide(L)'
;MSSIMTNSSALTALQSLNNTNKQLETTQSRISTGYRVATASDNAAYWSIATSMKSDNKALSAVQDSLGLGAGKVDTAYTAINDVKDQVDLIKSKLVTARGASQEDQQKIATEINAIQAQIKSSVTNANFAGSNLLQNDGLAASDLKIVASYN
;
A
#
# COMPACT_ATOMS: atom_id res chain seq x y z
N MET A 1 3.12 30.82 -65.15
CA MET A 1 2.11 30.72 -66.22
C MET A 1 0.89 30.02 -65.65
N SER A 2 -0.24 30.72 -65.53
CA SER A 2 -1.53 30.12 -65.18
C SER A 2 -2.11 29.52 -66.47
N SER A 3 -2.31 28.22 -66.50
CA SER A 3 -3.11 27.56 -67.53
C SER A 3 -4.58 27.70 -67.14
N ILE A 4 -5.46 28.00 -68.09
CA ILE A 4 -6.93 28.04 -67.87
C ILE A 4 -7.45 26.73 -67.25
N MET A 5 -6.75 25.62 -67.51
CA MET A 5 -7.12 24.28 -67.04
C MET A 5 -6.42 23.85 -65.74
N THR A 6 -5.36 24.52 -65.30
CA THR A 6 -4.65 24.17 -64.05
C THR A 6 -3.97 25.40 -63.45
N ASN A 7 -4.45 25.78 -62.27
CA ASN A 7 -3.90 26.90 -61.52
C ASN A 7 -2.90 26.40 -60.47
N SER A 8 -1.61 26.41 -60.83
CA SER A 8 -0.54 25.96 -59.95
C SER A 8 -0.42 26.77 -58.65
N SER A 9 -0.75 28.07 -58.63
CA SER A 9 -0.68 28.86 -57.40
C SER A 9 -1.84 28.52 -56.45
N ALA A 10 -3.03 28.25 -57.00
CA ALA A 10 -4.16 27.75 -56.22
C ALA A 10 -3.91 26.35 -55.64
N LEU A 11 -3.24 25.45 -56.39
CA LEU A 11 -2.85 24.13 -55.89
C LEU A 11 -1.82 24.22 -54.75
N THR A 12 -0.82 25.10 -54.85
CA THR A 12 0.13 25.35 -53.76
C THR A 12 -0.57 25.92 -52.53
N ALA A 13 -1.49 26.87 -52.71
CA ALA A 13 -2.28 27.42 -51.61
C ALA A 13 -3.17 26.34 -50.94
N LEU A 14 -3.78 25.46 -51.74
CA LEU A 14 -4.55 24.32 -51.24
C LEU A 14 -3.67 23.33 -50.46
N GLN A 15 -2.44 23.07 -50.92
CA GLN A 15 -1.50 22.19 -50.23
C GLN A 15 -1.05 22.80 -48.89
N SER A 16 -0.78 24.11 -48.85
CA SER A 16 -0.52 24.83 -47.60
C SER A 16 -1.71 24.80 -46.65
N LEU A 17 -2.93 25.04 -47.14
CA LEU A 17 -4.16 24.98 -46.34
C LEU A 17 -4.40 23.58 -45.76
N ASN A 18 -4.22 22.54 -46.57
CA ASN A 18 -4.31 21.15 -46.09
C ASN A 18 -3.26 20.84 -45.02
N ASN A 19 -2.04 21.38 -45.15
CA ASN A 19 -1.00 21.23 -44.13
C ASN A 19 -1.38 21.94 -42.82
N THR A 20 -1.89 23.19 -42.91
CA THR A 20 -2.38 23.93 -41.75
C THR A 20 -3.55 23.21 -41.06
N ASN A 21 -4.51 22.69 -41.82
CA ASN A 21 -5.64 21.92 -41.26
C ASN A 21 -5.17 20.66 -40.53
N LYS A 22 -4.21 19.92 -41.08
CA LYS A 22 -3.60 18.75 -40.38
C LYS A 22 -2.90 19.13 -39.08
N GLN A 23 -2.18 20.26 -39.07
CA GLN A 23 -1.53 20.76 -37.86
C GLN A 23 -2.54 21.21 -36.80
N LEU A 24 -3.63 21.85 -37.23
CA LEU A 24 -4.73 22.26 -36.35
C LEU A 24 -5.43 21.04 -35.74
N GLU A 25 -5.73 20.01 -36.52
CA GLU A 25 -6.32 18.76 -36.05
C GLU A 25 -5.42 18.04 -35.03
N THR A 26 -4.11 18.00 -35.28
CA THR A 26 -3.13 17.46 -34.33
C THR A 26 -3.13 18.26 -33.02
N THR A 27 -3.16 19.58 -33.11
CA THR A 27 -3.18 20.46 -31.94
C THR A 27 -4.47 20.29 -31.15
N GLN A 28 -5.61 20.22 -31.83
CA GLN A 28 -6.91 19.98 -31.23
C GLN A 28 -6.97 18.62 -30.52
N SER A 29 -6.39 17.57 -31.12
CA SER A 29 -6.29 16.24 -30.50
C SER A 29 -5.44 16.27 -29.23
N ARG A 30 -4.31 16.98 -29.23
CA ARG A 30 -3.47 17.18 -28.04
C ARG A 30 -4.18 17.99 -26.95
N ILE A 31 -4.93 19.03 -27.32
CA ILE A 31 -5.72 19.81 -26.36
C ILE A 31 -6.83 18.93 -25.76
N SER A 32 -7.50 18.12 -26.57
CA SER A 32 -8.61 17.26 -26.13
C SER A 32 -8.14 16.11 -25.24
N THR A 33 -6.98 15.53 -25.51
CA THR A 33 -6.45 14.38 -24.75
C THR A 33 -5.54 14.80 -23.60
N GLY A 34 -4.99 16.02 -23.65
CA GLY A 34 -3.94 16.49 -22.75
C GLY A 34 -2.58 15.83 -22.98
N TYR A 35 -2.45 14.91 -23.94
CA TYR A 35 -1.22 14.17 -24.20
C TYR A 35 -0.57 14.60 -25.51
N ARG A 36 0.76 14.77 -25.47
CA ARG A 36 1.56 15.01 -26.69
C ARG A 36 1.59 13.78 -27.63
N VAL A 37 1.53 12.58 -27.05
CA VAL A 37 1.50 11.26 -27.71
C VAL A 37 0.32 10.51 -27.09
N ALA A 38 -0.80 10.43 -27.81
CA ALA A 38 -2.02 9.81 -27.29
C ALA A 38 -2.14 8.34 -27.73
N THR A 39 -1.69 8.05 -28.95
CA THR A 39 -1.80 6.72 -29.57
C THR A 39 -0.43 6.16 -29.96
N ALA A 40 -0.36 4.84 -30.16
CA ALA A 40 0.85 4.19 -30.66
C ALA A 40 1.27 4.70 -32.05
N SER A 41 0.31 5.20 -32.85
CA SER A 41 0.55 5.79 -34.17
C SER A 41 1.30 7.13 -34.08
N ASP A 42 1.17 7.87 -32.99
CA ASP A 42 1.86 9.17 -32.80
C ASP A 42 3.36 8.95 -32.51
N ASN A 43 3.67 8.00 -31.65
CA ASN A 43 5.02 7.52 -31.39
C ASN A 43 5.00 6.21 -30.58
N ALA A 44 5.24 5.07 -31.23
CA ALA A 44 5.13 3.77 -30.59
C ALA A 44 6.10 3.58 -29.41
N ALA A 45 7.30 4.13 -29.46
CA ALA A 45 8.32 3.98 -28.42
C ALA A 45 7.97 4.79 -27.16
N TYR A 46 7.58 6.06 -27.30
CA TYR A 46 7.15 6.86 -26.14
C TYR A 46 5.81 6.38 -25.59
N TRP A 47 4.90 5.93 -26.45
CA TRP A 47 3.61 5.38 -26.01
C TRP A 47 3.77 4.07 -25.22
N SER A 48 4.65 3.16 -25.66
CA SER A 48 4.90 1.90 -24.95
C SER A 48 5.57 2.12 -23.59
N ILE A 49 6.57 3.01 -23.50
CA ILE A 49 7.20 3.39 -22.23
C ILE A 49 6.18 4.03 -21.31
N ALA A 50 5.39 5.01 -21.79
CA ALA A 50 4.38 5.68 -20.97
C ALA A 50 3.29 4.71 -20.47
N THR A 51 2.90 3.74 -21.30
CA THR A 51 1.92 2.72 -20.94
C THR A 51 2.48 1.73 -19.92
N SER A 52 3.74 1.29 -20.08
CA SER A 52 4.44 0.49 -19.08
C SER A 52 4.52 1.24 -17.75
N MET A 53 4.97 2.49 -17.75
CA MET A 53 5.05 3.31 -16.54
C MET A 53 3.68 3.50 -15.87
N LYS A 54 2.60 3.65 -16.66
CA LYS A 54 1.24 3.73 -16.12
C LYS A 54 0.79 2.40 -15.50
N SER A 55 1.17 1.27 -16.10
CA SER A 55 0.93 -0.06 -15.53
C SER A 55 1.70 -0.25 -14.23
N ASP A 56 2.98 0.12 -14.22
CA ASP A 56 3.85 0.03 -13.05
C ASP A 56 3.32 0.91 -11.91
N ASN A 57 2.84 2.12 -12.23
CA ASN A 57 2.24 3.01 -11.24
C ASN A 57 0.99 2.40 -10.58
N LYS A 58 0.13 1.71 -11.36
CA LYS A 58 -1.02 0.98 -10.81
C LYS A 58 -0.58 -0.18 -9.91
N ALA A 59 0.43 -0.93 -10.33
CA ALA A 59 0.97 -2.02 -9.52
C ALA A 59 1.57 -1.48 -8.20
N LEU A 60 2.33 -0.39 -8.25
CA LEU A 60 2.89 0.28 -7.09
C LEU A 60 1.81 0.84 -6.15
N SER A 61 0.70 1.36 -6.69
CA SER A 61 -0.44 1.80 -5.87
C SER A 61 -1.03 0.64 -5.06
N ALA A 62 -1.21 -0.53 -5.68
CA ALA A 62 -1.70 -1.71 -4.97
C ALA A 62 -0.70 -2.20 -3.89
N VAL A 63 0.60 -2.10 -4.17
CA VAL A 63 1.66 -2.38 -3.17
C VAL A 63 1.59 -1.38 -2.02
N GLN A 64 1.38 -0.10 -2.30
CA GLN A 64 1.27 0.95 -1.28
C GLN A 64 0.07 0.72 -0.36
N ASP A 65 -1.09 0.36 -0.91
CA ASP A 65 -2.28 0.01 -0.11
C ASP A 65 -2.00 -1.19 0.79
N SER A 66 -1.32 -2.21 0.26
CA SER A 66 -0.92 -3.41 1.01
C SER A 66 0.07 -3.08 2.14
N LEU A 67 1.03 -2.19 1.89
CA LEU A 67 1.95 -1.69 2.92
C LEU A 67 1.23 -0.88 3.99
N GLY A 68 0.21 -0.09 3.63
CA GLY A 68 -0.62 0.65 4.59
C GLY A 68 -1.39 -0.27 5.54
N LEU A 69 -1.98 -1.34 5.01
CA LEU A 69 -2.61 -2.40 5.82
C LEU A 69 -1.58 -3.12 6.70
N GLY A 70 -0.39 -3.35 6.15
CA GLY A 70 0.78 -3.85 6.85
C GLY A 70 1.19 -3.03 8.07
N ALA A 71 1.29 -1.72 7.90
CA ALA A 71 1.58 -0.80 8.98
C ALA A 71 0.52 -0.91 10.09
N GLY A 72 -0.77 -0.95 9.75
CA GLY A 72 -1.85 -1.14 10.74
C GLY A 72 -1.74 -2.46 11.53
N LYS A 73 -1.31 -3.55 10.87
CA LYS A 73 -1.02 -4.83 11.56
C LYS A 73 0.11 -4.68 12.58
N VAL A 74 1.20 -4.03 12.19
CA VAL A 74 2.37 -3.81 13.05
C VAL A 74 2.03 -2.87 14.21
N ASP A 75 1.26 -1.80 13.97
CA ASP A 75 0.84 -0.86 15.02
C ASP A 75 -0.08 -1.52 16.07
N THR A 76 -0.99 -2.39 15.61
CA THR A 76 -1.85 -3.17 16.51
C THR A 76 -1.01 -4.12 17.38
N ALA A 77 -0.05 -4.82 16.75
CA ALA A 77 0.86 -5.70 17.46
C ALA A 77 1.76 -4.93 18.45
N TYR A 78 2.24 -3.74 18.05
CA TYR A 78 3.06 -2.88 18.90
C TYR A 78 2.30 -2.40 20.13
N THR A 79 1.04 -1.99 19.95
CA THR A 79 0.16 -1.57 21.05
C THR A 79 -0.07 -2.73 22.02
N ALA A 80 -0.40 -3.92 21.50
CA ALA A 80 -0.58 -5.10 22.33
C ALA A 80 0.70 -5.53 23.08
N ILE A 81 1.88 -5.40 22.47
CA ILE A 81 3.16 -5.65 23.16
C ILE A 81 3.38 -4.65 24.30
N ASN A 82 3.04 -3.37 24.11
CA ASN A 82 3.15 -2.38 25.18
C ASN A 82 2.22 -2.72 26.36
N ASP A 83 0.98 -3.13 26.08
CA ASP A 83 0.06 -3.58 27.13
C ASP A 83 0.61 -4.80 27.88
N VAL A 84 1.19 -5.76 27.16
CA VAL A 84 1.85 -6.94 27.76
C VAL A 84 3.02 -6.53 28.64
N LYS A 85 3.83 -5.56 28.20
CA LYS A 85 4.95 -5.04 28.99
C LYS A 85 4.48 -4.48 30.34
N ASP A 86 3.43 -3.67 30.33
CA ASP A 86 2.89 -3.06 31.56
C ASP A 86 2.29 -4.13 32.49
N GLN A 87 1.69 -5.19 31.94
CA GLN A 87 1.24 -6.34 32.73
C GLN A 87 2.39 -7.15 33.33
N VAL A 88 3.51 -7.30 32.62
CA VAL A 88 4.72 -7.94 33.15
C VAL A 88 5.34 -7.11 34.28
N ASP A 89 5.35 -5.78 34.15
CA ASP A 89 5.79 -4.87 35.21
C ASP A 89 4.90 -5.00 36.46
N LEU A 90 3.59 -5.18 36.29
CA LEU A 90 2.65 -5.48 37.39
C LEU A 90 2.94 -6.84 38.05
N ILE A 91 3.22 -7.89 37.26
CA ILE A 91 3.63 -9.19 37.81
C ILE A 91 4.89 -9.03 38.66
N LYS A 92 5.88 -8.27 38.18
CA LYS A 92 7.13 -8.03 38.90
C LYS A 92 6.89 -7.34 40.24
N SER A 93 6.00 -6.34 40.30
CA SER A 93 5.68 -5.68 41.57
C SER A 93 5.01 -6.64 42.57
N LYS A 94 4.05 -7.46 42.10
CA LYS A 94 3.40 -8.49 42.92
C LYS A 94 4.37 -9.57 43.39
N LEU A 95 5.37 -9.92 42.58
CA LEU A 95 6.39 -10.89 42.97
C LEU A 95 7.28 -10.35 44.10
N VAL A 96 7.60 -9.05 44.07
CA VAL A 96 8.37 -8.40 45.13
C VAL A 96 7.58 -8.34 46.43
N THR A 97 6.28 -8.03 46.39
CA THR A 97 5.43 -8.03 47.59
C THR A 97 5.27 -9.44 48.17
N ALA A 98 5.22 -10.48 47.34
CA ALA A 98 5.16 -11.88 47.78
C ALA A 98 6.38 -12.32 48.59
N ARG A 99 7.58 -11.77 48.31
CA ARG A 99 8.82 -12.12 49.03
C ARG A 99 8.82 -11.71 50.50
N GLY A 100 8.00 -10.72 50.87
CA GLY A 100 7.85 -10.25 52.26
C GLY A 100 6.60 -10.78 52.98
N ALA A 101 5.78 -11.61 52.31
CA ALA A 101 4.48 -12.03 52.80
C ALA A 101 4.49 -13.45 53.39
N SER A 102 3.48 -13.76 54.22
CA SER A 102 3.22 -15.07 54.80
C SER A 102 2.85 -16.10 53.72
N GLN A 103 2.98 -17.41 54.02
CA GLN A 103 2.78 -18.49 53.04
C GLN A 103 1.34 -18.54 52.46
N GLU A 104 0.33 -18.15 53.23
CA GLU A 104 -1.06 -18.02 52.75
C GLU A 104 -1.25 -16.84 51.79
N ASP A 105 -0.58 -15.72 52.02
CA ASP A 105 -0.64 -14.54 51.15
C ASP A 105 0.14 -14.76 49.86
N GLN A 106 1.22 -15.56 49.89
CA GLN A 106 1.93 -16.01 48.69
C GLN A 106 1.03 -16.83 47.75
N GLN A 107 0.13 -17.67 48.29
CA GLN A 107 -0.83 -18.43 47.47
C GLN A 107 -1.89 -17.53 46.81
N LYS A 108 -2.37 -16.50 47.52
CA LYS A 108 -3.28 -15.50 46.94
C LYS A 108 -2.59 -14.72 45.82
N ILE A 109 -1.37 -14.24 46.04
CA ILE A 109 -0.59 -13.52 45.03
C ILE A 109 -0.28 -14.40 43.82
N ALA A 110 0.02 -15.69 44.01
CA ALA A 110 0.20 -16.63 42.90
C ALA A 110 -1.07 -16.79 42.04
N THR A 111 -2.25 -16.80 42.67
CA THR A 111 -3.54 -16.83 41.95
C THR A 111 -3.76 -15.56 41.13
N GLU A 112 -3.42 -14.39 41.68
CA GLU A 112 -3.47 -13.12 40.96
C GLU A 112 -2.48 -13.07 39.79
N ILE A 113 -1.26 -13.61 39.96
CA ILE A 113 -0.27 -13.70 38.88
C ILE A 113 -0.79 -14.62 37.76
N ASN A 114 -1.40 -15.76 38.09
CA ASN A 114 -2.03 -16.63 37.09
C ASN A 114 -3.17 -15.91 36.34
N ALA A 115 -3.95 -15.08 37.01
CA ALA A 115 -4.99 -14.27 36.37
C ALA A 115 -4.37 -13.24 35.40
N ILE A 116 -3.30 -12.55 35.79
CA ILE A 116 -2.59 -11.60 34.92
C ILE A 116 -1.98 -12.34 33.71
N GLN A 117 -1.40 -13.52 33.91
CA GLN A 117 -0.90 -14.34 32.80
C GLN A 117 -2.01 -14.76 31.82
N ALA A 118 -3.21 -15.09 32.33
CA ALA A 118 -4.36 -15.37 31.48
C ALA A 118 -4.81 -14.12 30.70
N GLN A 119 -4.76 -12.94 31.34
CA GLN A 119 -5.05 -11.67 30.69
C GLN A 119 -4.04 -11.32 29.59
N ILE A 120 -2.74 -11.56 29.81
CA ILE A 120 -1.69 -11.42 28.79
C ILE A 120 -2.01 -12.30 27.59
N LYS A 121 -2.33 -13.59 27.80
CA LYS A 121 -2.70 -14.51 26.72
C LYS A 121 -3.93 -14.03 25.95
N SER A 122 -4.93 -13.50 26.66
CA SER A 122 -6.14 -12.94 26.04
C SER A 122 -5.80 -11.70 25.21
N SER A 123 -4.99 -10.77 25.73
CA SER A 123 -4.56 -9.56 25.00
C SER A 123 -3.78 -9.92 23.73
N VAL A 124 -2.85 -10.86 23.84
CA VAL A 124 -2.08 -11.38 22.68
C VAL A 124 -3.01 -12.04 21.66
N THR A 125 -4.01 -12.81 22.08
CA THR A 125 -4.97 -13.47 21.15
C THR A 125 -5.89 -12.45 20.47
N ASN A 126 -6.29 -11.40 21.19
CA ASN A 126 -7.19 -10.35 20.70
C ASN A 126 -6.49 -9.31 19.83
N ALA A 127 -5.16 -9.28 19.77
CA ALA A 127 -4.35 -8.43 18.89
C ALA A 127 -4.44 -8.84 17.41
N ASN A 128 -5.66 -9.00 16.91
CA ASN A 128 -5.99 -9.41 15.57
C ASN A 128 -6.28 -8.16 14.72
N PHE A 129 -5.57 -8.01 13.60
CA PHE A 129 -5.87 -6.98 12.61
C PHE A 129 -6.14 -7.63 11.25
N ALA A 130 -7.35 -7.39 10.73
CA ALA A 130 -7.81 -7.94 9.46
C ALA A 130 -7.69 -9.47 9.37
N GLY A 131 -8.00 -10.20 10.45
CA GLY A 131 -8.04 -11.66 10.48
C GLY A 131 -6.70 -12.36 10.69
N SER A 132 -5.61 -11.61 10.81
CA SER A 132 -4.27 -12.13 11.07
C SER A 132 -3.68 -11.48 12.33
N ASN A 133 -3.11 -12.31 13.20
CA ASN A 133 -2.46 -11.89 14.41
C ASN A 133 -0.94 -12.09 14.27
N LEU A 134 -0.18 -11.02 14.41
CA LEU A 134 1.29 -11.05 14.28
C LEU A 134 1.97 -11.66 15.53
N LEU A 135 1.32 -11.59 16.68
CA LEU A 135 1.86 -12.03 17.97
C LEU A 135 1.58 -13.50 18.25
N GLN A 136 0.55 -14.06 17.61
CA GLN A 136 0.20 -15.47 17.71
C GLN A 136 0.79 -16.22 16.51
N ASN A 137 1.94 -16.86 16.71
CA ASN A 137 2.51 -17.74 15.70
C ASN A 137 1.85 -19.13 15.80
N ASP A 138 0.95 -19.44 14.88
CA ASP A 138 0.39 -20.79 14.73
C ASP A 138 1.39 -21.72 14.04
N GLY A 139 2.55 -21.97 14.67
CA GLY A 139 3.45 -23.11 14.42
C GLY A 139 4.03 -23.31 13.02
N LEU A 140 3.60 -22.56 12.00
CA LEU A 140 4.05 -22.65 10.62
C LEU A 140 5.26 -21.75 10.47
N ALA A 141 6.38 -22.26 10.99
CA ALA A 141 7.76 -21.91 10.67
C ALA A 141 7.92 -20.61 9.88
N ALA A 142 8.09 -19.48 10.58
CA ALA A 142 8.69 -18.24 10.06
C ALA A 142 8.43 -18.00 8.55
N SER A 143 7.20 -18.16 8.10
CA SER A 143 6.85 -17.88 6.71
C SER A 143 6.95 -16.38 6.60
N ASP A 144 8.03 -15.91 5.96
CA ASP A 144 8.34 -14.51 5.65
C ASP A 144 7.10 -13.64 5.78
N LEU A 145 7.08 -12.73 6.75
CA LEU A 145 5.95 -11.84 6.98
C LEU A 145 5.71 -11.02 5.70
N LYS A 146 4.79 -11.50 4.84
CA LYS A 146 4.53 -10.88 3.54
C LYS A 146 3.53 -9.77 3.73
N ILE A 147 4.05 -8.62 4.15
CA ILE A 147 3.29 -7.38 4.35
C ILE A 147 2.55 -6.95 3.06
N VAL A 148 3.09 -7.28 1.88
CA VAL A 148 2.53 -6.89 0.58
C VAL A 148 1.55 -7.92 -0.02
N ALA A 149 1.48 -9.14 0.52
CA ALA A 149 0.69 -10.24 -0.08
C ALA A 149 -0.41 -10.78 0.84
N SER A 150 -0.72 -10.13 1.96
CA SER A 150 -1.79 -10.59 2.85
C SER A 150 -3.18 -10.21 2.31
N TYR A 151 -3.48 -10.67 1.10
CA TYR A 151 -4.83 -11.01 0.72
C TYR A 151 -4.87 -12.53 0.57
N ASN A 152 -5.12 -13.19 1.70
CA ASN A 152 -5.68 -14.52 1.87
C ASN A 152 -6.05 -14.66 3.35
#